data_AF-M5EFE4-F1
#
_entry.id   AF-M5EFE4-F1
#
_cell.length_a   1.000
_cell.length_b   1.000
_cell.length_c   1.000
_cell.angle_alpha   90.00
_cell.angle_beta   90.00
_cell.angle_gamma   90.00
#
_symmetry.space_group_name_H-M   'P 1'
#
loop_
_entity.id
_entity.type
_entity.pdbx_description
1 polymer ?
#
loop_
_entity_poly.entity_id
_entity_poly.type
_entity_poly.pdbx_seq_one_letter_code
_entity_poly.pdbx_strand_id
1 'polypeptide(L)'
;MRQAVINDLPDVSFQGFNYLKLLADGGHIQPLDGLMAADGGWSETQYSPSVVATGKINDKVYALGVAFAFPILYYNADLIAEVQGGNKELPADWDGILAVARKIQEAHPEVLGAYTRYNSFLSQGHIMSRGGSVGNAEGTKVAFIDEKGMAAFDLFRRFGEAGRRRSI
;
A
#
# COMPACT_ATOMS: atom_id res chain seq x y z
N MET A 1 6.35 -4.25 21.85
CA MET A 1 7.41 -5.23 22.20
C MET A 1 8.15 -4.85 23.49
N ARG A 2 8.90 -3.74 23.57
CA ARG A 2 9.62 -3.36 24.82
C ARG A 2 8.69 -3.11 26.02
N GLN A 3 7.54 -2.48 25.81
CA GLN A 3 6.52 -2.25 26.84
C GLN A 3 5.90 -3.56 27.40
N ALA A 4 5.81 -4.61 26.59
CA ALA A 4 5.30 -5.91 27.05
C ALA A 4 6.24 -6.58 28.06
N VAL A 5 7.55 -6.34 27.98
CA VAL A 5 8.55 -6.91 28.89
C VAL A 5 8.44 -6.31 30.30
N ILE A 6 7.93 -5.08 30.41
CA ILE A 6 7.78 -4.35 31.68
C ILE A 6 6.33 -4.25 32.15
N ASN A 7 5.40 -4.99 31.53
CA ASN A 7 3.96 -4.96 31.81
C ASN A 7 3.33 -3.55 31.73
N ASP A 8 3.77 -2.73 30.78
CA ASP A 8 3.31 -1.35 30.54
C ASP A 8 2.69 -1.21 29.14
N LEU A 9 1.88 -2.19 28.74
CA LEU A 9 1.14 -2.11 27.47
C LEU A 9 -0.05 -1.16 27.64
N PRO A 10 -0.34 -0.32 26.62
CA PRO A 10 -1.53 0.53 26.65
C PRO A 10 -2.81 -0.31 26.49
N ASP A 11 -3.92 0.17 27.04
CA ASP A 11 -5.24 -0.46 26.88
C ASP A 11 -5.70 -0.47 25.41
N VAL A 12 -5.42 0.61 24.68
CA VAL A 12 -5.73 0.77 23.26
C VAL A 12 -4.53 1.41 22.56
N SER A 13 -4.19 0.91 21.37
CA SER A 13 -3.13 1.49 20.56
C SER A 13 -3.46 1.47 19.07
N PHE A 14 -2.93 2.44 18.34
CA PHE A 14 -2.94 2.43 16.88
C PHE A 14 -1.79 1.59 16.37
N GLN A 15 -2.11 0.54 15.61
CA GLN A 15 -1.13 -0.37 15.04
C GLN A 15 -1.23 -0.39 13.53
N GLY A 16 -0.08 -0.42 12.86
CA GLY A 16 -0.03 -0.74 11.44
C GLY A 16 -0.51 -2.17 11.21
N PHE A 17 -1.32 -2.37 10.17
CA PHE A 17 -1.87 -3.70 9.82
C PHE A 17 -0.78 -4.78 9.72
N ASN A 18 0.40 -4.41 9.23
CA ASN A 18 1.56 -5.29 9.09
C ASN A 18 2.10 -5.86 10.41
N TYR A 19 1.75 -5.29 11.56
CA TYR A 19 2.18 -5.79 12.87
C TYR A 19 1.12 -6.64 13.58
N LEU A 20 -0.12 -6.65 13.10
CA LEU A 20 -1.25 -7.23 13.85
C LEU A 20 -1.05 -8.72 14.11
N LYS A 21 -0.66 -9.49 13.07
CA LYS A 21 -0.40 -10.93 13.21
C LYS A 21 0.73 -11.22 14.17
N LEU A 22 1.82 -10.45 14.10
CA LEU A 22 2.96 -10.60 14.99
C LEU A 22 2.57 -10.35 16.46
N LEU A 23 1.74 -9.34 16.72
CA LEU A 23 1.26 -9.03 18.06
C LEU A 23 0.29 -10.11 18.58
N ALA A 24 -0.59 -10.63 17.72
CA ALA A 24 -1.53 -11.69 18.07
C ALA A 24 -0.81 -13.01 18.38
N ASP A 25 0.11 -13.44 17.51
CA ASP A 25 0.90 -14.66 17.70
C ASP A 25 1.78 -14.57 18.96
N GLY A 26 2.27 -13.37 19.28
CA GLY A 26 3.05 -13.09 20.50
C GLY A 26 2.20 -12.98 21.78
N GLY A 27 0.88 -13.06 21.69
CA GLY A 27 -0.02 -12.95 22.84
C GLY A 27 -0.07 -11.54 23.45
N HIS A 28 0.29 -10.51 22.69
CA HIS A 28 0.34 -9.12 23.17
C HIS A 28 -0.96 -8.35 22.99
N ILE A 29 -1.93 -8.93 22.27
CA ILE A 29 -3.26 -8.37 22.02
C ILE A 29 -4.32 -9.46 22.16
N GLN A 30 -5.53 -9.08 22.57
CA GLN A 30 -6.66 -9.99 22.74
C GLN A 30 -7.63 -9.93 21.55
N PRO A 31 -8.37 -11.02 21.28
CA PRO A 31 -9.49 -10.96 20.34
C PRO A 31 -10.60 -10.04 20.88
N LEU A 32 -11.22 -9.29 19.98
CA LEU A 32 -12.30 -8.34 20.24
C LEU A 32 -13.68 -8.97 20.10
N ASP A 33 -13.79 -10.21 19.60
CA ASP A 33 -15.05 -10.87 19.28
C ASP A 33 -16.04 -10.85 20.46
N GLY A 34 -15.55 -11.11 21.68
CA GLY A 34 -16.37 -11.05 22.90
C GLY A 34 -16.79 -9.64 23.30
N LEU A 35 -15.94 -8.63 23.05
CA LEU A 35 -16.27 -7.22 23.31
C LEU A 35 -17.31 -6.72 22.31
N MET A 36 -17.18 -7.11 21.04
CA MET A 36 -18.14 -6.80 19.98
C MET A 36 -19.49 -7.46 20.26
N ALA A 37 -19.53 -8.71 20.71
CA ALA A 37 -20.77 -9.41 21.05
C ALA A 37 -21.48 -8.82 22.28
N ALA A 38 -20.73 -8.21 23.22
CA ALA A 38 -21.28 -7.55 24.39
C ALA A 38 -21.74 -6.11 24.11
N ASP A 39 -21.33 -5.53 22.99
CA ASP A 39 -21.71 -4.18 22.58
C ASP A 39 -23.10 -4.18 21.94
N GLY A 40 -24.11 -3.73 22.68
CA GLY A 40 -25.49 -3.59 22.19
C GLY A 40 -25.67 -2.55 21.08
N GLY A 41 -24.64 -1.75 20.78
CA GLY A 41 -24.61 -0.83 19.65
C GLY A 41 -24.01 -1.45 18.38
N TRP A 42 -23.35 -2.60 18.47
CA TRP A 42 -22.66 -3.20 17.32
C TRP A 42 -23.63 -3.58 16.21
N SER A 43 -23.45 -2.98 15.04
CA SER A 43 -24.25 -3.27 13.84
C SER A 43 -23.40 -3.09 12.58
N GLU A 44 -23.63 -3.94 11.58
CA GLU A 44 -23.02 -3.82 10.25
C GLU A 44 -23.46 -2.54 9.51
N THR A 45 -24.54 -1.89 9.97
CA THR A 45 -24.95 -0.57 9.48
C THR A 45 -24.08 0.56 10.03
N GLN A 46 -23.43 0.35 11.17
CA GLN A 46 -22.52 1.32 11.80
C GLN A 46 -21.06 1.06 11.43
N TYR A 47 -20.67 -0.22 11.37
CA TYR A 47 -19.33 -0.65 11.00
C TYR A 47 -19.36 -1.48 9.72
N SER A 48 -18.74 -0.97 8.65
CA SER A 48 -18.71 -1.69 7.39
C SER A 48 -17.93 -3.01 7.51
N PRO A 49 -18.25 -4.03 6.69
CA PRO A 49 -17.51 -5.30 6.71
C PRO A 49 -15.99 -5.15 6.54
N SER A 50 -15.54 -4.12 5.82
CA SER A 50 -14.13 -3.81 5.65
C SER A 50 -13.42 -3.43 6.95
N VAL A 51 -14.11 -2.76 7.88
CA VAL A 51 -13.56 -2.39 9.21
C VAL A 51 -13.16 -3.65 9.97
N VAL A 52 -14.02 -4.67 9.98
CA VAL A 52 -13.77 -5.94 10.66
C VAL A 52 -12.77 -6.80 9.92
N ALA A 53 -12.92 -6.91 8.59
CA ALA A 53 -12.09 -7.77 7.75
C ALA A 53 -10.60 -7.42 7.87
N THR A 54 -10.27 -6.13 8.03
CA THR A 54 -8.88 -5.67 8.15
C THR A 54 -8.24 -5.97 9.49
N GLY A 55 -9.02 -6.27 10.53
CA GLY A 55 -8.50 -6.70 11.82
C GLY A 55 -8.52 -8.22 12.03
N LYS A 56 -8.96 -8.98 11.02
CA LYS A 56 -9.20 -10.41 11.16
C LYS A 56 -7.90 -11.20 10.95
N ILE A 57 -7.58 -12.08 11.89
CA ILE A 57 -6.49 -13.05 11.77
C ILE A 57 -7.10 -14.42 11.99
N ASN A 58 -7.02 -15.28 10.96
CA ASN A 58 -7.80 -16.50 10.87
C ASN A 58 -9.29 -16.17 11.06
N ASP A 59 -9.94 -16.76 12.06
CA ASP A 59 -11.37 -16.57 12.33
C ASP A 59 -11.69 -15.59 13.47
N LYS A 60 -10.68 -14.87 14.00
CA LYS A 60 -10.87 -13.93 15.13
C LYS A 60 -10.53 -12.50 14.75
N VAL A 61 -11.23 -11.56 15.35
CA VAL A 61 -11.03 -10.11 15.13
C VAL A 61 -10.11 -9.58 16.21
N TYR A 62 -8.95 -9.05 15.84
CA TYR A 62 -7.95 -8.52 16.79
C TYR A 62 -7.83 -6.99 16.77
N ALA A 63 -8.40 -6.33 15.76
CA ALA A 63 -8.40 -4.89 15.64
C ALA A 63 -9.63 -4.43 14.83
N LEU A 64 -9.88 -3.12 14.81
CA LEU A 64 -10.86 -2.49 13.93
C LEU A 64 -10.14 -1.49 13.02
N GLY A 65 -10.46 -1.51 11.73
CA GLY A 65 -9.90 -0.56 10.77
C GLY A 65 -10.40 0.86 11.00
N VAL A 66 -9.51 1.77 11.42
CA VAL A 66 -9.85 3.18 11.67
C VAL A 66 -9.45 4.09 10.51
N ALA A 67 -8.40 3.74 9.76
CA ALA A 67 -7.91 4.51 8.62
C ALA A 67 -7.30 3.60 7.56
N PHE A 68 -7.52 3.94 6.30
CA PHE A 68 -6.94 3.26 5.14
C PHE A 68 -6.06 4.22 4.36
N ALA A 69 -4.87 3.76 3.98
CA ALA A 69 -3.98 4.48 3.08
C ALA A 69 -3.96 3.78 1.72
N PHE A 70 -4.16 4.55 0.65
CA PHE A 70 -4.08 4.07 -0.72
C PHE A 70 -3.00 4.85 -1.47
N PRO A 71 -2.17 4.19 -2.28
CA PRO A 71 -1.29 4.89 -3.21
C PRO A 71 -2.12 5.67 -4.23
N ILE A 72 -1.81 6.96 -4.40
CA ILE A 72 -2.46 7.85 -5.38
C ILE A 72 -1.37 8.49 -6.24
N LEU A 73 -1.64 8.64 -7.53
CA LEU A 73 -0.77 9.36 -8.46
C LEU A 73 -1.14 10.85 -8.46
N TYR A 74 -0.16 11.70 -8.19
CA TYR A 74 -0.28 13.16 -8.34
C TYR A 74 0.50 13.59 -9.58
N TYR A 75 -0.04 14.53 -10.34
CA TYR A 75 0.57 15.03 -11.56
C TYR A 75 0.32 16.53 -11.76
N ASN A 76 1.17 17.17 -12.56
CA ASN A 76 0.98 18.56 -12.99
C ASN A 76 0.26 18.57 -14.36
N ALA A 77 -1.01 18.98 -14.36
CA ALA A 77 -1.85 18.96 -15.55
C ALA A 77 -1.36 19.88 -16.68
N ASP A 78 -0.65 20.95 -16.36
CA ASP A 78 -0.14 21.89 -17.36
C ASP A 78 1.07 21.31 -18.09
N LEU A 79 1.99 20.64 -17.38
CA LEU A 79 3.10 19.90 -18.00
C LEU A 79 2.59 18.75 -18.88
N ILE A 80 1.49 18.10 -18.48
CA ILE A 80 0.84 17.09 -19.31
C ILE A 80 0.27 17.72 -20.59
N ALA A 81 -0.49 18.81 -20.47
CA ALA A 81 -1.09 19.50 -21.60
C ALA A 81 -0.04 19.95 -22.63
N GLU A 82 1.11 20.47 -22.17
CA GLU A 82 2.22 20.88 -23.03
C GLU A 82 2.71 19.74 -23.93
N VAL A 83 2.84 18.52 -23.40
CA VAL A 83 3.38 17.36 -24.14
C VAL A 83 2.31 16.45 -24.76
N GLN A 84 1.04 16.74 -24.51
CA GLN A 84 -0.13 16.00 -25.02
C GLN A 84 -1.09 16.86 -25.84
N GLY A 85 -0.63 18.00 -26.36
CA GLY A 85 -1.42 18.83 -27.29
C GLY A 85 -2.68 19.43 -26.66
N GLY A 86 -2.59 19.83 -25.40
CA GLY A 86 -3.68 20.45 -24.64
C GLY A 86 -4.51 19.48 -23.79
N ASN A 87 -4.37 18.16 -23.97
CA ASN A 87 -5.03 17.19 -23.11
C ASN A 87 -4.39 17.16 -21.71
N LYS A 88 -5.20 17.33 -20.66
CA LYS A 88 -4.76 17.36 -19.25
C LYS A 88 -4.83 16.02 -18.54
N GLU A 89 -5.44 15.02 -19.16
CA GLU A 89 -5.68 13.71 -18.54
C GLU A 89 -4.50 12.76 -18.76
N LEU A 90 -4.16 12.01 -17.71
CA LEU A 90 -3.23 10.90 -17.81
C LEU A 90 -3.88 9.68 -18.49
N PRO A 91 -3.10 8.90 -19.25
CA PRO A 91 -3.51 7.56 -19.65
C PRO A 91 -3.86 6.69 -18.43
N ALA A 92 -4.76 5.72 -18.62
CA ALA A 92 -5.23 4.82 -17.56
C ALA A 92 -4.32 3.60 -17.34
N ASP A 93 -3.15 3.57 -17.97
CA ASP A 93 -2.17 2.48 -17.88
C ASP A 93 -0.74 3.00 -17.66
N TRP A 94 0.11 2.13 -17.10
CA TRP A 94 1.48 2.50 -16.74
C TRP A 94 2.37 2.84 -17.95
N ASP A 95 2.10 2.23 -19.10
CA ASP A 95 2.92 2.44 -20.30
C ASP A 95 2.71 3.85 -20.85
N GLY A 96 1.45 4.27 -20.93
CA GLY A 96 1.04 5.62 -21.28
C GLY A 96 1.51 6.66 -20.27
N ILE A 97 1.30 6.43 -18.97
CA ILE A 97 1.76 7.35 -17.91
C ILE A 97 3.28 7.58 -18.03
N LEU A 98 4.07 6.51 -18.17
CA LEU A 98 5.52 6.63 -18.28
C LEU A 98 5.97 7.22 -19.63
N ALA A 99 5.19 7.07 -20.69
CA ALA A 99 5.45 7.74 -21.96
C ALA A 99 5.28 9.25 -21.86
N VAL A 100 4.24 9.71 -21.18
CA VAL A 100 4.01 11.14 -20.89
C VAL A 100 5.14 11.68 -20.01
N ALA A 101 5.50 10.96 -18.95
CA ALA A 101 6.63 11.31 -18.09
C ALA A 101 7.95 11.50 -18.88
N ARG A 102 8.26 10.60 -19.81
CA ARG A 102 9.45 10.74 -20.67
C ARG A 102 9.39 12.00 -21.53
N LYS A 103 8.25 12.32 -22.13
CA LYS A 103 8.09 13.56 -22.91
C LYS A 103 8.30 14.81 -22.05
N ILE A 104 7.77 14.82 -20.82
CA ILE A 104 7.98 15.92 -19.88
C ILE A 104 9.48 16.06 -19.55
N GLN A 105 10.16 14.95 -19.26
CA GLN A 105 11.59 14.94 -18.96
C GLN A 105 12.45 15.43 -20.15
N GLU A 106 12.05 15.12 -21.38
CA GLU A 106 12.72 15.57 -22.62
C GLU A 106 12.49 17.05 -22.90
N ALA A 107 11.27 17.55 -22.68
CA ALA A 107 10.92 18.96 -22.86
C ALA A 107 11.52 19.87 -21.76
N HIS A 108 11.63 19.35 -20.54
CA HIS A 108 12.08 20.06 -19.35
C HIS A 108 13.18 19.26 -18.61
N PRO A 109 14.45 19.31 -19.06
CA PRO A 109 15.54 18.50 -18.50
C PRO A 109 15.82 18.71 -17.00
N GLU A 110 15.39 19.84 -16.44
CA GLU A 110 15.49 20.18 -15.03
C GLU A 110 14.38 19.56 -14.15
N VAL A 111 13.27 19.15 -14.76
CA VAL A 111 12.12 18.51 -14.09
C VAL A 111 12.29 17.00 -14.08
N LEU A 112 11.85 16.33 -13.01
CA LEU A 112 11.73 14.86 -13.00
C LEU A 112 10.39 14.45 -13.61
N GLY A 113 10.41 13.84 -14.78
CA GLY A 113 9.19 13.46 -15.49
C GLY A 113 8.33 12.42 -14.75
N ALA A 114 8.96 11.57 -13.93
CA ALA A 114 8.27 10.64 -13.04
C ALA A 114 9.09 10.38 -11.78
N TYR A 115 8.40 10.14 -10.67
CA TYR A 115 9.02 9.74 -9.42
C TYR A 115 8.10 8.80 -8.65
N THR A 116 8.69 7.78 -8.04
CA THR A 116 8.01 6.93 -7.07
C THR A 116 9.00 6.57 -5.96
N ARG A 117 8.50 6.40 -4.74
CA ARG A 117 9.32 5.87 -3.64
C ARG A 117 9.33 4.36 -3.74
N TYR A 118 10.49 3.76 -3.47
CA TYR A 118 10.58 2.33 -3.22
C TYR A 118 10.50 2.06 -1.72
N ASN A 119 9.46 1.35 -1.27
CA ASN A 119 9.34 0.86 0.10
C ASN A 119 8.42 -0.38 0.14
N SER A 120 8.35 -1.05 1.29
CA SER A 120 7.54 -2.26 1.47
C SER A 120 6.06 -2.06 1.14
N PHE A 121 5.48 -0.91 1.50
CA PHE A 121 4.07 -0.59 1.27
C PHE A 121 3.74 -0.46 -0.22
N LEU A 122 4.52 0.31 -0.98
CA LEU A 122 4.30 0.48 -2.41
C LEU A 122 4.60 -0.81 -3.18
N SER A 123 5.66 -1.54 -2.82
CA SER A 123 5.96 -2.84 -3.44
C SER A 123 4.81 -3.82 -3.23
N GLN A 124 4.29 -3.94 -2.00
CA GLN A 124 3.14 -4.79 -1.71
C GLN A 124 1.90 -4.38 -2.51
N GLY A 125 1.60 -3.07 -2.59
CA GLY A 125 0.47 -2.57 -3.38
C GLY A 125 0.58 -2.95 -4.86
N HIS A 126 1.78 -2.83 -5.46
CA HIS A 126 1.98 -3.21 -6.85
C HIS A 126 1.88 -4.72 -7.08
N ILE A 127 2.39 -5.55 -6.16
CA ILE A 127 2.27 -7.01 -6.23
C ILE A 127 0.80 -7.44 -6.11
N MET A 128 0.09 -6.92 -5.10
CA MET A 128 -1.29 -7.32 -4.80
C MET A 128 -2.30 -6.81 -5.84
N SER A 129 -2.07 -5.63 -6.43
CA SER A 129 -2.92 -5.13 -7.54
C SER A 129 -2.88 -6.01 -8.79
N ARG A 130 -1.91 -6.93 -8.87
CA ARG A 130 -1.78 -7.95 -9.94
C ARG A 130 -2.24 -9.34 -9.51
N GLY A 131 -2.92 -9.44 -8.36
CA GLY A 131 -3.32 -10.70 -7.76
C GLY A 131 -2.12 -11.55 -7.33
N GLY A 132 -0.97 -10.92 -7.03
CA GLY A 132 0.18 -11.57 -6.41
C GLY A 132 0.09 -11.53 -4.88
N SER A 133 1.00 -12.21 -4.21
CA SER A 133 1.13 -12.17 -2.75
C SER A 133 2.59 -11.99 -2.34
N VAL A 134 2.83 -11.36 -1.19
CA VAL A 134 4.17 -11.21 -0.62
C VAL A 134 4.64 -12.54 0.02
N GLY A 135 3.73 -13.30 0.61
CA GLY A 135 4.02 -14.60 1.22
C GLY A 135 2.86 -15.58 1.11
N ASN A 136 3.07 -16.81 1.55
CA ASN A 136 1.97 -17.75 1.73
C ASN A 136 1.11 -17.39 2.96
N ALA A 137 -0.08 -17.98 3.04
CA ALA A 137 -1.02 -17.72 4.14
C ALA A 137 -0.42 -18.08 5.52
N GLU A 138 0.45 -19.08 5.57
CA GLU A 138 1.11 -19.53 6.80
C GLU A 138 2.25 -18.59 7.25
N GLY A 139 2.69 -17.66 6.39
CA GLY A 139 3.81 -16.75 6.69
C GLY A 139 5.18 -17.45 6.75
N THR A 140 5.32 -18.61 6.12
CA THR A 140 6.54 -19.44 6.15
C THR A 140 7.34 -19.42 4.85
N LYS A 141 6.79 -18.85 3.77
CA LYS A 141 7.42 -18.78 2.45
C LYS A 141 7.18 -17.43 1.78
N VAL A 142 8.20 -16.96 1.07
CA VAL A 142 8.10 -15.80 0.17
C VAL A 142 7.36 -16.21 -1.11
N ALA A 143 6.41 -15.39 -1.56
CA ALA A 143 5.59 -15.68 -2.74
C ALA A 143 5.78 -14.68 -3.90
N PHE A 144 6.43 -13.54 -3.69
CA PHE A 144 6.61 -12.50 -4.72
C PHE A 144 7.78 -12.74 -5.68
N ILE A 145 8.37 -13.93 -5.70
CA ILE A 145 9.48 -14.28 -6.62
C ILE A 145 8.98 -14.76 -7.99
N ASP A 146 7.68 -14.59 -8.26
CA ASP A 146 7.02 -14.95 -9.51
C ASP A 146 6.99 -13.78 -10.52
N GLU A 147 6.37 -14.03 -11.67
CA GLU A 147 6.23 -13.04 -12.75
C GLU A 147 5.51 -11.77 -12.30
N LYS A 148 4.53 -11.89 -11.39
CA LYS A 148 3.75 -10.75 -10.87
C LYS A 148 4.61 -9.87 -9.97
N GLY A 149 5.40 -10.49 -9.10
CA GLY A 149 6.37 -9.78 -8.29
C GLY A 149 7.44 -9.12 -9.13
N MET A 150 8.02 -9.82 -10.09
CA MET A 150 8.99 -9.25 -11.03
C MET A 150 8.41 -8.05 -11.80
N ALA A 151 7.15 -8.13 -12.26
CA ALA A 151 6.49 -7.01 -12.92
C ALA A 151 6.30 -5.78 -12.01
N ALA A 152 6.11 -5.97 -10.70
CA ALA A 152 6.05 -4.86 -9.73
C ALA A 152 7.42 -4.16 -9.59
N PHE A 153 8.51 -4.93 -9.50
CA PHE A 153 9.86 -4.37 -9.44
C PHE A 153 10.31 -3.74 -10.75
N ASP A 154 9.91 -4.32 -11.88
CA ASP A 154 10.15 -3.74 -13.19
C ASP A 154 9.49 -2.37 -13.33
N LEU A 155 8.29 -2.18 -12.78
CA LEU A 155 7.65 -0.86 -12.76
C LEU A 155 8.51 0.18 -12.04
N PHE A 156 9.10 -0.13 -10.87
CA PHE A 156 10.01 0.78 -10.18
C PHE A 156 11.25 1.14 -11.03
N ARG A 157 11.84 0.14 -11.71
CA ARG A 157 12.93 0.37 -12.65
C ARG A 157 12.53 1.34 -13.76
N ARG A 158 11.35 1.13 -14.36
CA ARG A 158 10.81 1.95 -15.45
C ARG A 158 10.48 3.38 -15.00
N PHE A 159 10.02 3.58 -13.78
CA PHE A 159 9.90 4.91 -13.17
C PHE A 159 11.27 5.60 -13.08
N GLY A 160 12.30 4.90 -12.62
CA GLY A 160 13.67 5.43 -12.58
C GLY A 160 14.28 5.71 -13.95
N GLU A 161 13.80 5.06 -15.01
CA GLU A 161 14.18 5.35 -16.41
C GLU A 161 13.46 6.55 -16.97
N ALA A 162 12.17 6.69 -16.67
CA ALA A 162 11.36 7.83 -17.12
C ALA A 162 11.74 9.14 -16.41
N GLY A 163 12.18 9.06 -15.14
CA GLY A 163 12.58 10.20 -14.32
C GLY A 163 14.09 10.43 -14.22
N ARG A 164 14.89 9.97 -15.19
CA ARG A 164 16.34 10.16 -15.15
C ARG A 164 16.72 11.54 -15.73
N ARG A 165 17.47 12.34 -14.96
CA ARG A 165 18.27 13.44 -15.51
C ARG A 165 19.36 12.81 -16.38
N ARG A 166 19.39 13.08 -17.69
CA ARG A 166 20.56 12.76 -18.52
C ARG A 166 21.70 13.66 -18.06
N SER A 167 22.77 13.07 -17.51
CA SER A 167 24.01 13.80 -17.27
C SER A 167 24.52 14.32 -18.61
N ILE A 168 24.76 15.63 -18.68
CA ILE A 168 25.47 16.29 -19.78
C ILE A 168 26.96 15.98 -19.67
#